data_AF-A0A7W1HR02-F1
#
_entry.id   AF-A0A7W1HR02-F1
#
_cell.length_a   1.000
_cell.length_b   1.000
_cell.length_c   1.000
_cell.angle_alpha   90.00
_cell.angle_beta   90.00
_cell.angle_gamma   90.00
#
_symmetry.space_group_name_H-M   'P 1'
#
loop_
_entity.id
_entity.type
_entity.pdbx_description
1 polymer ?
#
loop_
_entity_poly.entity_id
_entity_poly.type
_entity_poly.pdbx_seq_one_letter_code
_entity_poly.pdbx_strand_id
1 'polypeptide(L)'
;MRAGDDVCGQCDALFTAAHTLLDNNVHDEAAVLGTLAFAWSRDVWGIDSENYCGLEHLSTVDGVPLLRLPRITTGLIYCEGSHIPKAANISVYSRDVKPQELAEVYERLLMDHGIHFDESSGGSVVWDIEDANLTITVRAMKEPAAWRTPYLKTYPAGRIYSFPPPTLVKGFYGTLLGSTHKKTFSGYAYALAEGGRHTSQKAVMGSVAWLLGERSNNAIPPGRRRPRIAKTLNKHLLTPRSERELLEDSWTPDDTVWRDASVLGPRLMRNLYLLQEGYKQQFP
;
A
#
# COMPACT_ATOMS: atom_id res chain seq x y z
N MET A 1 -12.19 41.52 12.66
CA MET A 1 -11.20 40.42 12.60
C MET A 1 -11.92 39.12 12.89
N ARG A 2 -12.13 38.26 11.89
CA ARG A 2 -12.80 36.96 12.04
C ARG A 2 -11.73 35.90 12.29
N ALA A 3 -11.72 35.33 13.49
CA ALA A 3 -10.98 34.11 13.80
C ALA A 3 -11.68 32.94 13.10
N GLY A 4 -10.94 32.19 12.27
CA GLY A 4 -11.49 31.02 11.57
C GLY A 4 -10.81 30.63 10.25
N ASP A 5 -9.71 31.29 9.86
CA ASP A 5 -9.03 31.06 8.58
C ASP A 5 -7.76 30.18 8.67
N ASP A 6 -7.35 29.75 9.87
CA ASP A 6 -6.18 28.86 10.01
C ASP A 6 -6.57 27.42 9.70
N VAL A 7 -6.04 26.95 8.57
CA VAL A 7 -5.98 25.54 8.21
C VAL A 7 -5.11 24.83 9.26
N CYS A 8 -5.57 23.73 9.86
CA CYS A 8 -4.71 22.99 10.78
C CYS A 8 -3.48 22.45 10.04
N GLY A 9 -2.36 22.22 10.74
CA GLY A 9 -1.10 21.74 10.13
C GLY A 9 -1.30 20.53 9.23
N GLN A 10 -2.17 19.60 9.63
CA GLN A 10 -2.56 18.44 8.85
C GLN A 10 -3.19 18.79 7.48
N CYS A 11 -4.11 19.75 7.45
CA CYS A 11 -4.74 20.17 6.21
C CYS A 11 -3.75 20.97 5.34
N ASP A 12 -2.84 21.73 5.95
CA ASP A 12 -1.79 22.46 5.23
C ASP A 12 -0.82 21.50 4.53
N ALA A 13 -0.37 20.46 5.24
CA ALA A 13 0.44 19.38 4.67
C ALA A 13 -0.29 18.66 3.53
N LEU A 14 -1.59 18.37 3.70
CA LEU A 14 -2.41 17.74 2.68
C LEU A 14 -2.51 18.59 1.40
N PHE A 15 -2.80 19.90 1.53
CA PHE A 15 -2.93 20.78 0.36
C PHE A 15 -1.58 21.06 -0.30
N THR A 16 -0.49 21.17 0.47
CA THR A 16 0.87 21.28 -0.06
C THR A 16 1.22 20.05 -0.91
N ALA A 17 0.94 18.84 -0.41
CA ALA A 17 1.13 17.62 -1.17
C ALA A 17 0.23 17.55 -2.42
N ALA A 18 -1.03 17.95 -2.30
CA ALA A 18 -1.97 17.98 -3.43
C ALA A 18 -1.52 18.91 -4.55
N HIS A 19 -1.06 20.13 -4.25
CA HIS A 19 -0.50 21.05 -5.25
C HIS A 19 0.73 20.44 -5.91
N THR A 20 1.67 19.93 -5.11
CA THR A 20 2.91 19.34 -5.62
C THR A 20 2.65 18.19 -6.59
N LEU A 21 1.70 17.29 -6.25
CA LEU A 21 1.32 16.16 -7.11
C LEU A 21 0.70 16.62 -8.43
N LEU A 22 -0.10 17.68 -8.42
CA LEU A 22 -0.75 18.22 -9.61
C LEU A 22 0.23 19.00 -10.49
N ASP A 23 1.06 19.87 -9.91
CA ASP A 23 2.04 20.69 -10.64
C ASP A 23 3.10 19.85 -11.33
N ASN A 24 3.51 18.76 -10.71
CA ASN A 24 4.48 17.83 -11.27
C ASN A 24 3.84 16.70 -12.10
N ASN A 25 2.53 16.76 -12.34
CA ASN A 25 1.79 15.78 -13.14
C ASN A 25 2.06 14.32 -12.74
N VAL A 26 2.03 14.02 -11.44
CA VAL A 26 2.28 12.65 -10.95
C VAL A 26 1.13 11.74 -11.39
N HIS A 27 1.41 10.87 -12.35
CA HIS A 27 0.42 9.97 -12.97
C HIS A 27 0.25 8.63 -12.25
N ASP A 28 1.20 8.26 -11.38
CA ASP A 28 1.08 7.04 -10.58
C ASP A 28 0.04 7.24 -9.46
N GLU A 29 -1.16 6.67 -9.66
CA GLU A 29 -2.26 6.74 -8.69
C GLU A 29 -1.84 6.17 -7.32
N ALA A 30 -1.00 5.12 -7.28
CA ALA A 30 -0.56 4.55 -6.01
C ALA A 30 0.38 5.51 -5.27
N ALA A 31 1.21 6.27 -5.99
CA ALA A 31 2.05 7.32 -5.43
C ALA A 31 1.22 8.51 -4.94
N VAL A 32 0.19 8.92 -5.69
CA VAL A 32 -0.75 9.96 -5.24
C VAL A 32 -1.42 9.56 -3.92
N LEU A 33 -1.93 8.33 -3.85
CA LEU A 33 -2.63 7.82 -2.66
C LEU A 33 -1.70 7.71 -1.44
N GLY A 34 -0.51 7.14 -1.61
CA GLY A 34 0.45 7.00 -0.52
C GLY A 34 0.94 8.35 0.00
N THR A 35 1.25 9.27 -0.91
CA THR A 35 1.72 10.63 -0.56
C THR A 35 0.65 11.43 0.19
N LEU A 36 -0.60 11.43 -0.28
CA LEU A 36 -1.70 12.14 0.40
C LEU A 36 -2.04 11.50 1.75
N ALA A 37 -2.00 10.17 1.86
CA ALA A 37 -2.21 9.47 3.12
C ALA A 37 -1.12 9.82 4.15
N PHE A 38 0.15 9.87 3.72
CA PHE A 38 1.27 10.26 4.57
C PHE A 38 1.17 11.72 5.01
N ALA A 39 0.92 12.65 4.09
CA ALA A 39 0.76 14.07 4.39
C ALA A 39 -0.37 14.32 5.41
N TRP A 40 -1.48 13.60 5.26
CA TRP A 40 -2.59 13.63 6.22
C TRP A 40 -2.23 13.06 7.60
N SER A 41 -1.23 12.19 7.69
CA SER A 41 -0.95 11.42 8.90
C SER A 41 0.21 11.96 9.73
N ARG A 42 1.05 12.82 9.14
CA ARG A 42 2.29 13.35 9.74
C ARG A 42 2.08 13.91 11.14
N ASP A 43 1.06 14.76 11.30
CA ASP A 43 0.75 15.39 12.60
C ASP A 43 -0.07 14.48 13.52
N VAL A 44 -0.81 13.52 12.96
CA VAL A 44 -1.68 12.62 13.73
C VAL A 44 -0.87 11.56 14.47
N TRP A 45 0.20 11.07 13.85
CA TRP A 45 1.03 9.99 14.38
C TRP A 45 2.45 10.44 14.71
N GLY A 46 2.81 11.71 14.52
CA GLY A 46 4.16 12.20 14.83
C GLY A 46 5.25 11.50 13.99
N ILE A 47 4.93 11.17 12.74
CA ILE A 47 5.85 10.46 11.86
C ILE A 47 7.02 11.37 11.48
N ASP A 48 8.24 10.89 11.73
CA ASP A 48 9.48 11.59 11.35
C ASP A 48 9.64 11.63 9.82
N SER A 49 10.25 12.69 9.29
CA SER A 49 10.34 12.93 7.84
C SER A 49 11.17 11.90 7.07
N GLU A 50 12.00 11.11 7.74
CA GLU A 50 12.84 10.08 7.12
C GLU A 50 12.24 8.67 7.20
N ASN A 51 11.11 8.51 7.88
CA ASN A 51 10.51 7.22 8.14
C ASN A 51 9.09 7.13 7.58
N TYR A 52 8.92 6.31 6.56
CA TYR A 52 7.65 6.24 5.82
C TYR A 52 6.75 5.09 6.29
N CYS A 53 7.01 4.53 7.48
CA CYS A 53 6.16 3.55 8.18
C CYS A 53 5.60 2.44 7.26
N GLY A 54 6.45 1.86 6.41
CA GLY A 54 6.09 0.77 5.50
C GLY A 54 5.66 1.19 4.08
N LEU A 55 5.58 2.49 3.78
CA LEU A 55 5.48 2.97 2.40
C LEU A 55 6.85 2.99 1.72
N GLU A 56 6.84 2.74 0.41
CA GLU A 56 8.02 2.82 -0.45
C GLU A 56 8.24 4.27 -0.87
N HIS A 57 9.44 4.80 -0.59
CA HIS A 57 9.88 6.09 -1.10
C HIS A 57 10.36 5.97 -2.54
N LEU A 58 9.82 6.80 -3.42
CA LEU A 58 10.16 6.81 -4.85
C LEU A 58 11.14 7.93 -5.19
N SER A 59 10.85 9.13 -4.70
CA SER A 59 11.63 10.36 -4.93
C SER A 59 11.10 11.48 -4.04
N THR A 60 11.73 12.64 -4.08
CA THR A 60 11.22 13.86 -3.44
C THR A 60 11.07 14.94 -4.49
N VAL A 61 9.90 15.58 -4.53
CA VAL A 61 9.55 16.60 -5.53
C VAL A 61 9.03 17.82 -4.79
N ASP A 62 9.60 19.00 -5.04
CA ASP A 62 9.29 20.27 -4.34
C ASP A 62 9.24 20.13 -2.81
N GLY A 63 10.12 19.30 -2.23
CA GLY A 63 10.19 19.04 -0.79
C GLY A 63 9.13 18.06 -0.26
N VAL A 64 8.24 17.54 -1.11
CA VAL A 64 7.25 16.52 -0.77
C VAL A 64 7.78 15.12 -1.16
N PRO A 65 7.84 14.16 -0.24
CA PRO A 65 8.22 12.79 -0.58
C PRO A 65 7.10 12.11 -1.37
N LEU A 66 7.43 11.56 -2.54
CA LEU A 66 6.53 10.72 -3.30
C LEU A 66 6.59 9.30 -2.75
N LEU A 67 5.49 8.89 -2.14
CA LEU A 67 5.37 7.62 -1.43
C LEU A 67 4.27 6.78 -2.05
N ARG A 68 4.50 5.47 -2.16
CA ARG A 68 3.47 4.52 -2.57
C ARG A 68 3.42 3.32 -1.65
N LEU A 69 2.31 2.60 -1.71
CA LEU A 69 2.25 1.27 -1.14
C LEU A 69 3.23 0.34 -1.87
N PRO A 70 4.10 -0.40 -1.18
CA PRO A 70 4.96 -1.38 -1.83
C PRO A 70 4.09 -2.42 -2.53
N ARG A 71 4.45 -2.81 -3.76
CA ARG A 71 3.70 -3.84 -4.50
C ARG A 71 3.93 -5.23 -3.92
N ILE A 72 5.17 -5.50 -3.52
CA ILE A 72 5.64 -6.74 -2.91
C ILE A 72 6.62 -6.37 -1.79
N THR A 73 6.52 -7.03 -0.65
CA THR A 73 7.56 -7.03 0.39
C THR A 73 7.98 -8.45 0.68
N THR A 74 9.23 -8.63 1.11
CA THR A 74 9.76 -9.94 1.48
C THR A 74 10.52 -9.90 2.79
N GLY A 75 10.53 -11.03 3.48
CA GLY A 75 11.32 -11.21 4.69
C GLY A 75 11.62 -12.68 4.94
N LEU A 76 12.61 -12.94 5.78
CA LEU A 76 12.89 -14.28 6.28
C LEU A 76 12.37 -14.41 7.71
N ILE A 77 11.76 -15.55 7.99
CA ILE A 77 11.39 -15.97 9.33
C ILE A 77 12.47 -16.94 9.79
N TYR A 78 13.10 -16.64 10.92
CA TYR A 78 14.21 -17.41 11.47
C TYR A 78 13.73 -18.43 12.51
N CYS A 79 14.48 -19.52 12.65
CA CYS A 79 14.37 -20.40 13.81
C CYS A 79 14.76 -19.62 15.09
N GLU A 80 14.06 -19.90 16.18
CA GLU A 80 14.27 -19.24 17.46
C GLU A 80 15.74 -19.31 17.93
N GLY A 81 16.29 -18.17 18.36
CA GLY A 81 17.67 -18.08 18.84
C GLY A 81 18.75 -18.29 17.76
N SER A 82 18.42 -18.13 16.48
CA SER A 82 19.38 -18.36 15.38
C SER A 82 19.20 -17.42 14.19
N HIS A 83 20.17 -17.41 13.28
CA HIS A 83 20.09 -16.77 11.97
C HIS A 83 19.69 -17.75 10.85
N ILE A 84 19.16 -18.92 11.21
CA ILE A 84 18.79 -19.96 10.25
C ILE A 84 17.35 -19.73 9.78
N PRO A 85 17.11 -19.42 8.49
CA PRO A 85 15.76 -19.21 7.98
C PRO A 85 14.96 -20.51 8.00
N LYS A 86 13.75 -20.48 8.56
CA LYS A 86 12.76 -21.57 8.47
C LYS A 86 11.70 -21.33 7.40
N ALA A 87 11.43 -20.06 7.09
CA ALA A 87 10.48 -19.69 6.07
C ALA A 87 10.86 -18.36 5.40
N ALA A 88 10.37 -18.16 4.19
CA ALA A 88 10.35 -16.90 3.49
C ALA A 88 8.92 -16.39 3.48
N ASN A 89 8.73 -15.14 3.87
CA ASN A 89 7.45 -14.47 3.83
C ASN A 89 7.43 -13.49 2.65
N ILE A 90 6.39 -13.54 1.84
CA ILE A 90 6.19 -12.66 0.69
C ILE A 90 4.80 -12.05 0.83
N SER A 91 4.71 -10.75 1.06
CA SER A 91 3.42 -10.05 1.16
C SER A 91 3.18 -9.23 -0.11
N VAL A 92 2.04 -9.47 -0.75
CA VAL A 92 1.65 -8.85 -2.01
C VAL A 92 0.48 -7.91 -1.76
N TYR A 93 0.62 -6.65 -2.16
CA TYR A 93 -0.39 -5.62 -1.91
C TYR A 93 -1.15 -5.21 -3.17
N SER A 94 -0.57 -5.44 -4.35
CA SER A 94 -1.14 -5.05 -5.64
C SER A 94 -1.54 -6.27 -6.45
N ARG A 95 -2.76 -6.23 -7.01
CA ARG A 95 -3.24 -7.26 -7.93
C ARG A 95 -2.54 -7.24 -9.29
N ASP A 96 -1.83 -6.17 -9.59
CA ASP A 96 -1.10 -6.00 -10.84
C ASP A 96 0.28 -6.67 -10.79
N VAL A 97 0.65 -7.25 -9.64
CA VAL A 97 1.86 -8.08 -9.49
C VAL A 97 1.71 -9.36 -10.29
N LYS A 98 2.54 -9.49 -11.32
CA LYS A 98 2.57 -10.68 -12.17
C LYS A 98 3.20 -11.84 -11.42
N PRO A 99 2.77 -13.09 -11.65
CA PRO A 99 3.41 -14.23 -11.00
C PRO A 99 4.90 -14.38 -11.26
N GLN A 100 5.36 -13.96 -12.44
CA GLN A 100 6.77 -13.92 -12.77
C GLN A 100 7.55 -12.93 -11.89
N GLU A 101 7.00 -11.74 -11.68
CA GLU A 101 7.62 -10.70 -10.84
C GLU A 101 7.77 -11.18 -9.39
N LEU A 102 6.75 -11.83 -8.83
CA LEU A 102 6.82 -12.41 -7.49
C LEU A 102 7.90 -13.50 -7.38
N ALA A 103 7.98 -14.37 -8.40
CA ALA A 103 8.97 -15.44 -8.42
C ALA A 103 10.40 -14.91 -8.48
N GLU A 104 10.65 -13.86 -9.26
CA GLU A 104 11.95 -13.18 -9.34
C GLU A 104 12.36 -12.55 -8.00
N VAL A 105 11.40 -11.92 -7.30
CA VAL A 105 11.64 -11.35 -5.97
C VAL A 105 11.98 -12.44 -4.94
N TYR A 106 11.25 -13.56 -4.98
CA TYR A 106 11.52 -14.71 -4.13
C TYR A 106 12.87 -15.37 -4.44
N GLU A 107 13.18 -15.58 -5.72
CA GLU A 107 14.46 -16.13 -6.17
C GLU A 107 15.63 -15.29 -5.68
N ARG A 108 15.53 -13.96 -5.84
CA ARG A 108 16.54 -13.01 -5.35
C ARG A 108 16.69 -13.10 -3.84
N LEU A 109 15.60 -13.17 -3.08
CA LEU A 109 15.64 -13.34 -1.62
C LEU A 109 16.43 -14.61 -1.22
N LEU A 110 16.19 -15.74 -1.90
CA LEU A 110 16.91 -16.97 -1.62
C LEU A 110 18.39 -16.85 -1.97
N MET A 111 18.72 -16.29 -3.14
CA MET A 111 20.10 -16.11 -3.59
C MET A 111 20.89 -15.18 -2.66
N ASP A 112 20.31 -14.04 -2.28
CA ASP A 112 20.95 -13.04 -1.41
C ASP A 112 21.32 -13.60 -0.03
N HIS A 113 20.59 -14.63 0.42
CA HIS A 113 20.80 -15.28 1.72
C HIS A 113 21.46 -16.66 1.60
N GLY A 114 21.94 -17.04 0.41
CA GLY A 114 22.61 -18.32 0.16
C GLY A 114 21.74 -19.54 0.48
N ILE A 115 20.42 -19.41 0.33
CA ILE A 115 19.46 -20.49 0.60
C ILE A 115 19.40 -21.39 -0.64
N HIS A 116 19.65 -22.69 -0.45
CA HIS A 116 19.62 -23.66 -1.54
C HIS A 116 18.19 -23.92 -2.05
N PHE A 117 18.04 -23.91 -3.37
CA PHE A 117 16.87 -24.40 -4.08
C PHE A 117 17.29 -25.01 -5.43
N ASP A 118 16.57 -26.05 -5.83
CA ASP A 118 16.68 -26.72 -7.14
C ASP A 118 15.29 -27.16 -7.61
N GLU A 119 15.17 -27.65 -8.85
CA GLU A 119 13.89 -28.07 -9.43
C GLU A 119 13.18 -29.19 -8.65
N SER A 120 13.91 -29.95 -7.84
CA SER A 120 13.40 -31.05 -7.02
C SER A 120 13.25 -30.70 -5.54
N SER A 121 13.52 -29.45 -5.18
CA SER A 121 13.48 -28.99 -3.80
C SER A 121 12.05 -28.99 -3.27
N GLY A 122 11.86 -29.67 -2.14
CA GLY A 122 10.57 -29.78 -1.47
C GLY A 122 10.31 -28.62 -0.51
N GLY A 123 9.14 -28.66 0.13
CA GLY A 123 8.72 -27.67 1.11
C GLY A 123 7.21 -27.58 1.21
N SER A 124 6.74 -26.54 1.89
CA SER A 124 5.33 -26.20 1.90
C SER A 124 5.14 -24.72 1.56
N VAL A 125 4.02 -24.43 0.91
CA VAL A 125 3.60 -23.05 0.64
C VAL A 125 2.25 -22.87 1.30
N VAL A 126 2.18 -21.93 2.22
CA VAL A 126 0.96 -21.53 2.92
C VAL A 126 0.65 -20.11 2.49
N TRP A 127 -0.64 -19.78 2.41
CA TRP A 127 -1.08 -18.43 2.12
C TRP A 127 -2.11 -17.98 3.14
N ASP A 128 -2.18 -16.67 3.32
CA ASP A 128 -3.21 -16.02 4.12
C ASP A 128 -3.58 -14.67 3.50
N ILE A 129 -4.76 -14.18 3.83
CA ILE A 129 -5.22 -12.85 3.45
C ILE A 129 -5.64 -12.07 4.69
N GLU A 130 -4.72 -11.23 5.15
CA GLU A 130 -4.93 -10.31 6.26
C GLU A 130 -4.55 -8.90 5.81
N ASP A 131 -5.14 -7.89 6.44
CA ASP A 131 -4.66 -6.51 6.32
C ASP A 131 -4.50 -5.98 4.89
N ALA A 132 -5.44 -6.40 4.02
CA ALA A 132 -5.49 -6.04 2.61
C ALA A 132 -4.26 -6.44 1.78
N ASN A 133 -3.52 -7.47 2.20
CA ASN A 133 -2.44 -8.08 1.43
C ASN A 133 -2.60 -9.60 1.36
N LEU A 134 -2.06 -10.20 0.31
CA LEU A 134 -1.93 -11.65 0.17
C LEU A 134 -0.53 -12.02 0.65
N THR A 135 -0.45 -12.72 1.77
CA THR A 135 0.80 -13.20 2.32
C THR A 135 1.03 -14.65 1.91
N ILE A 136 2.22 -14.93 1.38
CA ILE A 136 2.67 -16.27 0.99
C ILE A 136 3.87 -16.62 1.87
N THR A 137 3.70 -17.62 2.71
CA THR A 137 4.78 -18.17 3.53
C THR A 137 5.29 -19.45 2.91
N VAL A 138 6.51 -19.41 2.40
CA VAL A 138 7.21 -20.54 1.80
C VAL A 138 8.15 -21.15 2.84
N ARG A 139 7.94 -22.40 3.21
CA ARG A 139 8.73 -23.10 4.24
C ARG A 139 9.66 -24.14 3.63
N ALA A 140 10.81 -24.32 4.26
CA ALA A 140 11.74 -25.38 3.92
C ALA A 140 11.09 -26.78 4.05
N MET A 141 11.60 -27.75 3.29
CA MET A 141 11.16 -29.15 3.40
C MET A 141 11.30 -29.72 4.81
N LYS A 142 12.38 -29.36 5.51
CA LYS A 142 12.62 -29.76 6.88
C LYS A 142 13.31 -28.63 7.63
N GLU A 143 12.80 -28.32 8.81
CA GLU A 143 13.48 -27.42 9.73
C GLU A 143 14.62 -28.18 10.43
N PRO A 144 15.80 -27.55 10.63
CA PRO A 144 16.82 -28.10 11.50
C PRO A 144 16.26 -28.32 12.91
N ALA A 145 16.65 -29.43 13.54
CA ALA A 145 16.21 -29.70 14.90
C ALA A 145 16.63 -28.55 15.84
N ALA A 146 15.71 -28.08 16.69
CA ALA A 146 15.90 -26.87 17.50
C ALA A 146 17.21 -26.85 18.32
N TRP A 147 17.64 -28.00 18.84
CA TRP A 147 18.90 -28.12 19.58
C TRP A 147 20.16 -27.97 18.73
N ARG A 148 20.08 -28.14 17.40
CA ARG A 148 21.20 -27.96 16.46
C ARG A 148 21.32 -26.53 15.97
N THR A 149 20.20 -25.83 15.89
CA THR A 149 20.10 -24.52 15.25
C THR A 149 21.05 -23.46 15.83
N PRO A 150 21.28 -23.37 17.17
CA PRO A 150 22.24 -22.42 17.74
C PRO A 150 23.69 -22.64 17.29
N TYR A 151 24.02 -23.85 16.82
CA TYR A 151 25.37 -24.22 16.38
C TYR A 151 25.58 -24.07 14.87
N LEU A 152 24.53 -23.77 14.11
CA LEU A 152 24.61 -23.56 12.67
C LEU A 152 24.92 -22.09 12.38
N LYS A 153 26.06 -21.85 11.72
CA LYS A 153 26.47 -20.50 11.28
C LYS A 153 25.81 -20.06 9.97
N THR A 154 25.46 -21.03 9.14
CA THR A 154 24.85 -20.83 7.83
C THR A 154 23.74 -21.86 7.63
N TYR A 155 22.81 -21.56 6.74
CA TYR A 155 21.78 -22.51 6.38
C TYR A 155 22.43 -23.80 5.83
N PRO A 156 22.10 -24.98 6.36
CA PRO A 156 22.73 -26.22 5.94
C PRO A 156 22.35 -26.51 4.49
N ALA A 157 23.34 -26.60 3.60
CA ALA A 157 23.10 -26.93 2.20
C ALA A 157 22.73 -28.42 2.04
N GLY A 158 21.70 -28.70 1.23
CA GLY A 158 21.34 -30.06 0.84
C GLY A 158 19.86 -30.23 0.57
N ARG A 159 19.51 -31.33 -0.11
CA ARG A 159 18.15 -31.59 -0.63
C ARG A 159 17.03 -31.62 0.42
N ILE A 160 17.35 -31.80 1.69
CA ILE A 160 16.38 -31.88 2.80
C ILE A 160 16.21 -30.51 3.47
N TYR A 161 17.20 -29.63 3.35
CA TYR A 161 17.19 -28.26 3.83
C TYR A 161 17.20 -27.37 2.59
N SER A 162 16.10 -27.44 1.85
CA SER A 162 15.90 -26.69 0.62
C SER A 162 14.55 -26.02 0.66
N PHE A 163 14.45 -24.91 -0.04
CA PHE A 163 13.19 -24.20 -0.23
C PHE A 163 12.57 -24.58 -1.57
N PRO A 164 11.22 -24.56 -1.68
CA PRO A 164 10.52 -24.76 -2.95
C PRO A 164 11.08 -23.87 -4.07
N PRO A 165 11.20 -24.39 -5.31
CA PRO A 165 11.75 -23.61 -6.41
C PRO A 165 10.84 -22.43 -6.78
N PRO A 166 11.40 -21.32 -7.29
CA PRO A 166 10.62 -20.15 -7.72
C PRO A 166 9.52 -20.47 -8.72
N THR A 167 9.72 -21.48 -9.58
CA THR A 167 8.71 -21.95 -10.55
C THR A 167 7.46 -22.52 -9.89
N LEU A 168 7.60 -23.21 -8.75
CA LEU A 168 6.47 -23.71 -7.96
C LEU A 168 5.72 -22.54 -7.32
N VAL A 169 6.44 -21.61 -6.69
CA VAL A 169 5.85 -20.43 -6.04
C VAL A 169 5.11 -19.56 -7.07
N LYS A 170 5.68 -19.40 -8.28
CA LYS A 170 5.03 -18.75 -9.43
C LYS A 170 3.69 -19.38 -9.77
N GLY A 171 3.66 -20.70 -9.96
CA GLY A 171 2.43 -21.43 -10.33
C GLY A 171 1.37 -21.36 -9.23
N PHE A 172 1.81 -21.47 -7.98
CA PHE A 172 0.94 -21.37 -6.81
C PHE A 172 0.30 -19.98 -6.70
N TYR A 173 1.10 -18.92 -6.71
CA TYR A 173 0.59 -17.56 -6.65
C TYR A 173 -0.30 -17.21 -7.85
N GLY A 174 0.05 -17.66 -9.07
CA GLY A 174 -0.80 -17.48 -10.24
C GLY A 174 -2.18 -18.11 -10.07
N THR A 175 -2.26 -19.25 -9.39
CA THR A 175 -3.54 -19.92 -9.06
C THR A 175 -4.32 -19.14 -7.99
N LEU A 176 -3.64 -18.65 -6.95
CA LEU A 176 -4.27 -17.85 -5.89
C LEU A 176 -4.82 -16.52 -6.39
N LEU A 177 -4.05 -15.80 -7.21
CA LEU A 177 -4.48 -14.51 -7.75
C LEU A 177 -5.80 -14.66 -8.53
N GLY A 178 -5.96 -15.80 -9.21
CA GLY A 178 -7.13 -16.12 -10.03
C GLY A 178 -7.32 -15.11 -11.16
N SER A 179 -8.56 -14.79 -11.47
CA SER A 179 -8.91 -13.88 -12.57
C SER A 179 -9.87 -12.80 -12.12
N THR A 180 -9.68 -11.59 -12.66
CA THR A 180 -10.62 -10.47 -12.45
C THR A 180 -11.88 -10.58 -13.32
N HIS A 181 -11.96 -11.57 -14.23
CA HIS A 181 -13.15 -11.80 -15.03
C HIS A 181 -14.22 -12.55 -14.25
N LYS A 182 -15.46 -12.01 -14.27
CA LYS A 182 -16.63 -12.57 -13.59
C LYS A 182 -17.00 -14.02 -13.96
N LYS A 183 -16.45 -14.56 -15.05
CA LYS A 183 -16.76 -15.91 -15.58
C LYS A 183 -15.71 -16.97 -15.22
N THR A 184 -14.66 -16.59 -14.50
CA THR A 184 -13.52 -17.44 -14.11
C THR A 184 -13.34 -17.39 -12.60
N PHE A 185 -12.61 -18.35 -12.02
CA PHE A 185 -12.29 -18.34 -10.59
C PHE A 185 -11.75 -16.96 -10.16
N SER A 186 -12.48 -16.30 -9.27
CA SER A 186 -12.26 -14.89 -8.91
C SER A 186 -10.93 -14.64 -8.20
N GLY A 187 -10.32 -15.68 -7.63
CA GLY A 187 -9.07 -15.63 -6.85
C GLY A 187 -9.05 -14.58 -5.76
N TYR A 188 -7.86 -14.18 -5.32
CA TYR A 188 -7.64 -13.15 -4.31
C TYR A 188 -7.35 -11.75 -4.89
N ALA A 189 -7.31 -11.62 -6.22
CA ALA A 189 -7.09 -10.33 -6.89
C ALA A 189 -8.10 -9.23 -6.49
N TYR A 190 -9.33 -9.60 -6.09
CA TYR A 190 -10.35 -8.63 -5.66
C TYR A 190 -10.03 -7.97 -4.32
N ALA A 191 -9.28 -8.66 -3.47
CA ALA A 191 -8.92 -8.18 -2.14
C ALA A 191 -7.66 -7.29 -2.18
N LEU A 192 -6.81 -7.46 -3.19
CA LEU A 192 -5.60 -6.66 -3.41
C LEU A 192 -5.89 -5.28 -4.02
N ALA A 193 -4.96 -4.35 -3.85
CA ALA A 193 -5.09 -2.99 -4.39
C ALA A 193 -4.99 -3.01 -5.92
N GLU A 194 -5.79 -2.15 -6.56
CA GLU A 194 -5.73 -1.91 -7.99
C GLU A 194 -4.98 -0.60 -8.28
N GLY A 195 -4.10 -0.60 -9.28
CA GLY A 195 -3.51 0.62 -9.81
C GLY A 195 -4.32 1.31 -10.92
N GLY A 196 -4.14 2.63 -11.03
CA GLY A 196 -4.14 3.38 -12.31
C GLY A 196 -5.44 3.46 -13.10
N ARG A 197 -6.56 3.86 -12.50
CA ARG A 197 -7.82 4.10 -13.24
C ARG A 197 -8.18 5.57 -13.39
N HIS A 198 -7.64 6.43 -12.54
CA HIS A 198 -7.98 7.84 -12.51
C HIS A 198 -6.86 8.67 -13.13
N THR A 199 -7.24 9.81 -13.71
CA THR A 199 -6.25 10.85 -14.01
C THR A 199 -5.67 11.38 -12.69
N SER A 200 -4.46 11.95 -12.74
CA SER A 200 -3.81 12.58 -11.57
C SER A 200 -4.77 13.55 -10.85
N GLN A 201 -5.44 14.40 -11.62
CA GLN A 201 -6.43 15.35 -11.11
C GLN A 201 -7.57 14.66 -10.36
N LYS A 202 -8.18 13.62 -10.92
CA LYS A 202 -9.26 12.87 -10.27
C LYS A 202 -8.78 12.12 -9.04
N ALA A 203 -7.59 11.52 -9.11
CA ALA A 203 -6.96 10.83 -8.00
C ALA A 203 -6.73 11.78 -6.82
N VAL A 204 -6.15 12.97 -7.07
CA VAL A 204 -5.93 13.99 -6.04
C VAL A 204 -7.25 14.53 -5.50
N MET A 205 -8.14 15.01 -6.37
CA MET A 205 -9.41 15.64 -5.97
C MET A 205 -10.30 14.69 -5.16
N GLY A 206 -10.49 13.46 -5.64
CA GLY A 206 -11.31 12.47 -4.93
C GLY A 206 -10.67 12.06 -3.60
N SER A 207 -9.35 11.94 -3.55
CA SER A 207 -8.62 11.59 -2.32
C SER A 207 -8.72 12.69 -1.26
N VAL A 208 -8.47 13.94 -1.65
CA VAL A 208 -8.59 15.11 -0.75
C VAL A 208 -10.03 15.24 -0.26
N ALA A 209 -11.02 15.12 -1.15
CA ALA A 209 -12.44 15.17 -0.77
C ALA A 209 -12.81 14.07 0.26
N TRP A 210 -12.28 12.86 0.09
CA TRP A 210 -12.51 11.76 1.03
C TRP A 210 -11.86 12.03 2.40
N LEU A 211 -10.61 12.51 2.43
CA LEU A 211 -9.89 12.85 3.66
C LEU A 211 -10.57 14.00 4.44
N LEU A 212 -11.11 14.99 3.73
CA LEU A 212 -11.90 16.11 4.30
C LEU A 212 -13.30 15.69 4.81
N GLY A 213 -13.73 14.46 4.53
CA GLY A 213 -14.90 13.85 5.18
C GLY A 213 -15.99 13.31 4.25
N GLU A 214 -15.77 13.18 2.94
CA GLU A 214 -16.69 12.45 2.03
C GLU A 214 -16.55 10.93 2.22
N ARG A 215 -16.78 10.46 3.45
CA ARG A 215 -16.75 9.04 3.81
C ARG A 215 -18.13 8.42 3.64
N SER A 216 -18.17 7.17 3.17
CA SER A 216 -19.42 6.42 2.91
C SER A 216 -20.31 6.26 4.14
N ASN A 217 -19.72 6.19 5.34
CA ASN A 217 -20.43 5.99 6.61
C ASN A 217 -20.63 7.27 7.42
N ASN A 218 -20.52 8.45 6.79
CA ASN A 218 -20.66 9.71 7.52
C ASN A 218 -22.14 9.96 7.89
N ALA A 219 -22.41 10.18 9.17
CA ALA A 219 -23.76 10.47 9.68
C ALA A 219 -24.32 11.80 9.12
N ILE A 220 -23.44 12.67 8.62
CA ILE A 220 -23.82 13.94 8.00
C ILE A 220 -24.36 13.68 6.58
N PRO A 221 -25.57 14.18 6.24
CA PRO A 221 -26.15 13.98 4.92
C PRO A 221 -25.32 14.68 3.82
N PRO A 222 -25.33 14.15 2.57
CA PRO A 222 -24.61 14.72 1.42
C PRO A 222 -24.84 16.23 1.24
N GLY A 223 -26.09 16.68 1.41
CA GLY A 223 -26.51 18.08 1.26
C GLY A 223 -25.87 19.07 2.24
N ARG A 224 -25.22 18.60 3.31
CA ARG A 224 -24.48 19.46 4.24
C ARG A 224 -22.97 19.24 4.15
N ARG A 225 -22.51 18.01 3.96
CA ARG A 225 -21.07 17.71 3.93
C ARG A 225 -20.39 18.12 2.62
N ARG A 226 -21.02 17.89 1.47
CA ARG A 226 -20.42 18.15 0.15
C ARG A 226 -20.23 19.65 -0.10
N PRO A 227 -21.20 20.53 0.20
CA PRO A 227 -21.01 21.97 0.15
C PRO A 227 -19.82 22.45 1.01
N ARG A 228 -19.68 21.91 2.23
CA ARG A 228 -18.54 22.22 3.12
C ARG A 228 -17.20 21.80 2.50
N ILE A 229 -17.12 20.60 1.95
CA ILE A 229 -15.91 20.06 1.31
C ILE A 229 -15.59 20.85 0.03
N ALA A 230 -16.61 21.16 -0.77
CA ALA A 230 -16.49 21.98 -1.99
C ALA A 230 -15.88 23.34 -1.68
N LYS A 231 -16.38 24.03 -0.64
CA LYS A 231 -15.82 25.31 -0.19
C LYS A 231 -14.33 25.22 0.17
N THR A 232 -13.93 24.16 0.87
CA THR A 232 -12.51 23.95 1.21
C THR A 232 -11.69 23.65 -0.05
N LEU A 233 -12.18 22.78 -0.95
CA LEU A 233 -11.51 22.44 -2.21
C LEU A 233 -11.36 23.65 -3.13
N ASN A 234 -12.41 24.47 -3.28
CA ASN A 234 -12.37 25.71 -4.05
C ASN A 234 -11.27 26.61 -3.52
N LYS A 235 -11.37 26.99 -2.24
CA LYS A 235 -10.45 27.92 -1.60
C LYS A 235 -8.99 27.48 -1.68
N HIS A 236 -8.70 26.19 -1.44
CA HIS A 236 -7.33 25.72 -1.22
C HIS A 236 -6.72 24.94 -2.38
N LEU A 237 -7.50 24.47 -3.34
CA LEU A 237 -7.01 23.62 -4.43
C LEU A 237 -7.45 24.10 -5.82
N LEU A 238 -8.74 24.39 -6.05
CA LEU A 238 -9.24 24.72 -7.40
C LEU A 238 -9.02 26.18 -7.78
N THR A 239 -9.43 27.14 -6.94
CA THR A 239 -9.28 28.58 -7.23
C THR A 239 -7.81 28.98 -7.42
N PRO A 240 -6.84 28.53 -6.58
CA PRO A 240 -5.42 28.83 -6.79
C PRO A 240 -4.87 28.34 -8.14
N ARG A 241 -5.50 27.31 -8.71
CA ARG A 241 -5.12 26.69 -9.99
C ARG A 241 -5.93 27.20 -11.18
N SER A 242 -6.84 28.16 -10.96
CA SER A 242 -7.80 28.61 -11.97
C SER A 242 -8.65 27.47 -12.56
N GLU A 243 -8.91 26.43 -11.77
CA GLU A 243 -9.75 25.30 -12.17
C GLU A 243 -11.24 25.61 -11.90
N ARG A 244 -12.13 24.85 -12.54
CA ARG A 244 -13.58 25.02 -12.37
C ARG A 244 -13.98 24.71 -10.93
N GLU A 245 -14.57 25.70 -10.27
CA GLU A 245 -15.09 25.58 -8.90
C GLU A 245 -16.30 24.63 -8.81
N LEU A 246 -16.40 23.98 -7.66
CA LEU A 246 -17.55 23.19 -7.23
C LEU A 246 -18.61 24.11 -6.62
N LEU A 247 -19.87 23.68 -6.64
CA LEU A 247 -20.95 24.43 -5.98
C LEU A 247 -20.78 24.42 -4.46
N GLU A 248 -20.77 25.60 -3.83
CA GLU A 248 -20.57 25.75 -2.38
C GLU A 248 -21.86 25.77 -1.57
N ASP A 249 -23.01 26.00 -2.22
CA ASP A 249 -24.33 26.08 -1.57
C ASP A 249 -25.21 24.86 -1.87
N SER A 250 -24.79 24.02 -2.82
CA SER A 250 -25.49 22.82 -3.25
C SER A 250 -24.50 21.78 -3.78
N TRP A 251 -24.97 20.59 -4.16
CA TRP A 251 -24.13 19.60 -4.82
C TRP A 251 -24.93 18.89 -5.90
N THR A 252 -24.26 18.47 -6.97
CA THR A 252 -24.87 17.66 -8.04
C THR A 252 -24.28 16.24 -8.06
N PRO A 253 -25.09 15.20 -8.30
CA PRO A 253 -24.60 13.84 -8.56
C PRO A 253 -23.65 13.73 -9.76
N ASP A 254 -23.68 14.71 -10.67
CA ASP A 254 -22.87 14.74 -11.88
C ASP A 254 -21.41 15.14 -11.60
N ASP A 255 -21.15 15.77 -10.45
CA ASP A 255 -19.79 16.11 -10.03
C ASP A 255 -19.01 14.82 -9.74
N THR A 256 -18.10 14.49 -10.65
CA THR A 256 -17.32 13.24 -10.59
C THR A 256 -16.49 13.09 -9.33
N VAL A 257 -16.09 14.19 -8.68
CA VAL A 257 -15.29 14.20 -7.44
C VAL A 257 -15.93 13.37 -6.32
N TRP A 258 -17.27 13.38 -6.20
CA TRP A 258 -17.96 12.62 -5.15
C TRP A 258 -17.94 11.12 -5.44
N ARG A 259 -18.00 10.75 -6.72
CA ARG A 259 -17.88 9.35 -7.15
C ARG A 259 -16.44 8.88 -6.97
N ASP A 260 -15.48 9.67 -7.41
CA ASP A 260 -14.05 9.38 -7.30
C ASP A 260 -13.64 9.22 -5.82
N ALA A 261 -14.11 10.10 -4.93
CA ALA A 261 -13.90 9.98 -3.49
C ALA A 261 -14.40 8.65 -2.92
N SER A 262 -15.57 8.17 -3.37
CA SER A 262 -16.11 6.89 -2.90
C SER A 262 -15.33 5.67 -3.41
N VAL A 263 -14.71 5.77 -4.60
CA VAL A 263 -13.87 4.72 -5.19
C VAL A 263 -12.46 4.72 -4.57
N LEU A 264 -11.86 5.89 -4.37
CA LEU A 264 -10.51 6.06 -3.87
C LEU A 264 -10.42 5.89 -2.35
N GLY A 265 -11.49 6.21 -1.62
CA GLY A 265 -11.55 6.12 -0.16
C GLY A 265 -11.08 4.78 0.43
N PRO A 266 -11.62 3.64 -0.01
CA PRO A 266 -11.14 2.33 0.42
C PRO A 266 -9.65 2.08 0.13
N ARG A 267 -9.09 2.67 -0.93
CA ARG A 267 -7.67 2.56 -1.28
C ARG A 267 -6.81 3.43 -0.36
N LEU A 268 -7.28 4.65 -0.04
CA LEU A 268 -6.64 5.51 0.96
C LEU A 268 -6.63 4.86 2.35
N MET A 269 -7.73 4.23 2.77
CA MET A 269 -7.79 3.54 4.06
C MET A 269 -6.69 2.49 4.23
N ARG A 270 -6.30 1.80 3.15
CA ARG A 270 -5.20 0.82 3.20
C ARG A 270 -3.85 1.47 3.43
N ASN A 271 -3.59 2.61 2.78
CA ASN A 271 -2.36 3.38 3.00
C ASN A 271 -2.30 3.92 4.43
N LEU A 272 -3.42 4.47 4.93
CA LEU A 272 -3.53 4.94 6.32
C LEU A 272 -3.33 3.80 7.33
N TYR A 273 -3.92 2.63 7.08
CA TYR A 273 -3.74 1.46 7.93
C TYR A 273 -2.27 1.03 8.01
N LEU A 274 -1.58 0.93 6.86
CA LEU A 274 -0.19 0.49 6.85
C LEU A 274 0.76 1.48 7.50
N LEU A 275 0.54 2.79 7.31
CA LEU A 275 1.26 3.82 8.04
C LEU A 275 1.06 3.69 9.57
N GLN A 276 -0.17 3.41 10.01
CA GLN A 276 -0.46 3.21 11.43
C GLN A 276 0.22 1.95 12.00
N GLU A 277 0.17 0.82 11.29
CA GLU A 277 0.82 -0.42 11.74
C GLU A 277 2.35 -0.29 11.73
N GLY A 278 2.92 0.31 10.68
CA GLY A 278 4.35 0.60 10.63
C GLY A 278 4.81 1.50 11.77
N TYR A 279 3.99 2.49 12.15
CA TYR A 279 4.25 3.33 13.32
C TYR A 279 4.23 2.53 14.62
N LYS A 280 3.22 1.68 14.86
CA LYS A 280 3.14 0.83 16.06
C LYS A 280 4.33 -0.11 16.20
N GLN A 281 4.82 -0.69 15.10
CA GLN A 281 5.98 -1.57 15.14
C GLN A 281 7.28 -0.86 15.55
N GLN A 282 7.35 0.46 15.34
CA GLN A 282 8.53 1.26 15.69
C GLN A 282 8.49 1.77 17.13
N PHE A 283 7.29 1.97 17.67
CA PHE A 283 7.07 2.45 19.04
C PHE A 283 6.09 1.52 19.78
N PRO A 284 6.55 0.34 20.24
CA PRO A 284 5.72 -0.63 20.96
C PRO A 284 5.26 -0.16 22.34
#